data_AF-A0A7J9RIZ6-F1
#
_entry.id   AF-A0A7J9RIZ6-F1
#
_cell.length_a   1.000
_cell.length_b   1.000
_cell.length_c   1.000
_cell.angle_alpha   90.00
_cell.angle_beta   90.00
_cell.angle_gamma   90.00
#
_symmetry.space_group_name_H-M   'P 1'
#
loop_
_entity.id
_entity.type
_entity.pdbx_description
1 polymer ?
#
loop_
_entity_poly.entity_id
_entity_poly.type
_entity_poly.pdbx_seq_one_letter_code
_entity_poly.pdbx_strand_id
1 'polypeptide(L)'
;APIQKLVHRDDLAQVADFLFATSDTEVVFVYGIQRNRILLSARSRREHLHIGLALSKEFPNGQAGGHKGMAGGQLQLSSLGFEDTLPNEETHDEILNTLSQRLESLFAKEADE
;
A
#
# COMPACT_ATOMS: atom_id res chain seq x y z
N ALA A 1 2.80 1.57 -6.67
CA ALA A 1 3.41 2.86 -7.05
C ALA A 1 3.90 3.56 -5.79
N PRO A 2 5.22 3.50 -5.52
CA PRO A 2 5.82 4.24 -4.41
C PRO A 2 5.84 5.76 -4.68
N ILE A 3 5.70 6.55 -3.62
CA ILE A 3 5.87 8.01 -3.61
C ILE A 3 7.08 8.34 -2.73
N GLN A 4 8.19 8.70 -3.37
CA GLN A 4 9.47 9.01 -2.70
C GLN A 4 9.36 10.17 -1.71
N LYS A 5 8.56 11.19 -2.05
CA LYS A 5 8.38 12.38 -1.23
C LYS A 5 6.90 12.67 -1.03
N LEU A 6 6.34 12.04 -0.01
CA LEU A 6 4.94 12.25 0.36
C LEU A 6 4.79 13.52 1.20
N VAL A 7 4.15 14.55 0.64
CA VAL A 7 3.90 15.82 1.32
C VAL A 7 2.53 15.81 1.99
N HIS A 8 1.47 15.46 1.25
CA HIS A 8 0.12 15.37 1.79
C HIS A 8 -0.41 13.95 1.70
N ARG A 9 -1.01 13.46 2.79
CA ARG A 9 -1.63 12.12 2.83
C ARG A 9 -2.66 11.93 1.71
N ASP A 10 -3.40 12.98 1.39
CA ASP A 10 -4.49 12.92 0.41
C ASP A 10 -3.97 12.75 -1.04
N ASP A 11 -2.69 13.05 -1.28
CA ASP A 11 -2.02 12.80 -2.57
C ASP A 11 -2.09 11.30 -2.94
N LEU A 12 -2.03 10.40 -1.95
CA LEU A 12 -2.11 8.96 -2.20
C LEU A 12 -3.45 8.54 -2.79
N ALA A 13 -4.55 9.11 -2.31
CA ALA A 13 -5.88 8.80 -2.83
C ALA A 13 -6.04 9.35 -4.25
N GLN A 14 -5.60 10.59 -4.48
CA GLN A 14 -5.67 11.23 -5.79
C GLN A 14 -4.84 10.48 -6.84
N VAL A 15 -3.60 10.11 -6.51
CA VAL A 15 -2.75 9.33 -7.41
C VAL A 15 -3.34 7.93 -7.63
N ALA A 16 -3.91 7.31 -6.59
CA ALA A 16 -4.54 6.00 -6.74
C ALA A 16 -5.73 6.07 -7.70
N ASP A 17 -6.60 7.07 -7.57
CA ASP A 17 -7.75 7.28 -8.46
C ASP A 17 -7.30 7.60 -9.89
N PHE A 18 -6.26 8.41 -10.06
CA PHE A 18 -5.69 8.73 -11.38
C PHE A 18 -5.16 7.48 -12.10
N LEU A 19 -4.35 6.66 -11.42
CA LEU A 19 -3.84 5.41 -11.99
C LEU A 19 -4.98 4.41 -12.22
N PHE A 20 -5.94 4.35 -11.30
CA PHE A 20 -7.08 3.45 -11.40
C PHE A 20 -8.02 3.83 -12.55
N ALA A 21 -8.06 5.08 -13.01
CA ALA A 21 -8.85 5.49 -14.16
C ALA A 21 -8.43 4.80 -15.48
N THR A 22 -7.24 4.19 -15.53
CA THR A 22 -6.82 3.36 -16.68
C THR A 22 -7.66 2.08 -16.76
N SER A 23 -8.17 1.77 -17.96
CA SER A 23 -9.16 0.70 -18.16
C SER A 23 -8.64 -0.71 -17.89
N ASP A 24 -7.32 -0.91 -18.01
CA ASP A 24 -6.68 -2.24 -17.95
C ASP A 24 -6.05 -2.55 -16.59
N THR A 25 -6.11 -1.62 -15.64
CA THR A 25 -5.50 -1.84 -14.32
C THR A 25 -6.52 -2.44 -13.36
N GLU A 26 -6.32 -3.68 -12.95
CA GLU A 26 -7.22 -4.35 -12.01
C GLU A 26 -7.07 -3.86 -10.56
N VAL A 27 -5.82 -3.62 -10.13
CA VAL A 27 -5.49 -3.25 -8.75
C VAL A 27 -4.43 -2.16 -8.76
N VAL A 28 -4.64 -1.13 -7.96
CA VAL A 28 -3.69 -0.03 -7.76
C VAL A 28 -3.33 0.05 -6.29
N PHE A 29 -2.03 0.15 -6.01
CA PHE A 29 -1.51 0.55 -4.71
C PHE A 29 -0.65 1.80 -4.86
N VAL A 30 -0.90 2.80 -4.02
CA VAL A 30 -0.05 3.98 -3.88
C VAL A 30 0.33 4.13 -2.42
N TYR A 31 1.61 4.31 -2.15
CA TYR A 31 2.12 4.37 -0.78
C TYR A 31 3.36 5.24 -0.69
N GLY A 32 3.62 5.76 0.51
CA GLY A 32 4.79 6.56 0.81
C GLY A 32 5.01 6.63 2.31
N ILE A 33 6.21 7.08 2.72
CA ILE A 33 6.55 7.20 4.13
C ILE A 33 6.29 8.63 4.60
N GLN A 34 5.58 8.78 5.72
CA GLN A 34 5.39 10.07 6.39
C GLN A 34 5.33 9.85 7.90
N ARG A 35 6.09 10.65 8.66
CA ARG A 35 6.13 10.58 10.14
C ARG A 35 6.38 9.15 10.68
N ASN A 36 7.40 8.49 10.16
CA ASN A 36 7.78 7.11 10.54
C ASN A 36 6.72 6.03 10.28
N ARG A 37 5.77 6.29 9.40
CA ARG A 37 4.72 5.34 9.04
C ARG A 37 4.61 5.25 7.54
N ILE A 38 4.24 4.07 7.06
CA ILE A 38 3.89 3.91 5.65
C ILE A 38 2.40 4.19 5.53
N LEU A 39 2.08 5.20 4.74
CA LEU A 39 0.72 5.51 4.37
C LEU A 39 0.43 4.83 3.04
N LEU A 40 -0.76 4.21 2.91
CA LEU A 40 -1.16 3.53 1.68
C LEU A 40 -2.61 3.86 1.30
N SER A 41 -2.87 3.85 0.00
CA SER A 41 -4.18 3.91 -0.65
C SER A 41 -4.25 2.84 -1.71
N ALA A 42 -5.37 2.13 -1.79
CA ALA A 42 -5.57 1.05 -2.75
C ALA A 42 -6.93 1.11 -3.43
N ARG A 43 -6.98 0.64 -4.67
CA ARG A 43 -8.20 0.47 -5.48
C ARG A 43 -8.19 -0.90 -6.15
N SER A 44 -9.36 -1.49 -6.35
CA SER A 44 -9.51 -2.77 -7.03
C SER A 44 -10.81 -2.86 -7.83
N ARG A 45 -10.72 -3.49 -9.01
CA ARG A 45 -11.85 -3.94 -9.84
C ARG A 45 -12.20 -5.41 -9.62
N ARG A 46 -11.36 -6.18 -8.92
CA ARG A 46 -11.55 -7.62 -8.73
C ARG A 46 -12.74 -7.88 -7.81
N GLU A 47 -13.78 -8.53 -8.33
CA GLU A 47 -15.04 -8.75 -7.58
C GLU A 47 -14.90 -9.75 -6.43
N HIS A 48 -13.98 -10.72 -6.59
CA HIS A 48 -13.69 -11.76 -5.61
C HIS A 48 -12.73 -11.31 -4.50
N LEU A 49 -12.02 -10.20 -4.70
CA LEU A 49 -11.07 -9.66 -3.74
C LEU A 49 -11.75 -8.65 -2.81
N HIS A 50 -11.58 -8.86 -1.49
CA HIS A 50 -11.88 -7.82 -0.51
C HIS A 50 -10.59 -7.10 -0.08
N ILE A 51 -10.17 -6.09 -0.84
CA ILE A 51 -8.84 -5.48 -0.66
C ILE A 51 -8.60 -4.91 0.74
N GLY A 52 -9.61 -4.28 1.36
CA GLY A 52 -9.49 -3.78 2.73
C GLY A 52 -9.27 -4.89 3.76
N LEU A 53 -9.92 -6.05 3.60
CA LEU A 53 -9.79 -7.18 4.49
C LEU A 53 -8.45 -7.90 4.27
N ALA A 54 -8.02 -8.05 3.02
CA ALA A 54 -6.71 -8.63 2.69
C ALA A 54 -5.57 -7.82 3.33
N LEU A 55 -5.61 -6.50 3.19
CA LEU A 55 -4.62 -5.61 3.82
C LEU A 55 -4.69 -5.64 5.36
N SER A 56 -5.87 -5.68 5.95
CA SER A 56 -6.03 -5.78 7.40
C SER A 56 -5.47 -7.09 7.96
N LYS A 57 -5.66 -8.21 7.24
CA LYS A 57 -5.10 -9.52 7.61
C LYS A 57 -3.58 -9.56 7.47
N GLU A 58 -3.06 -8.98 6.40
CA GLU A 58 -1.62 -8.95 6.13
C GLU A 58 -0.87 -8.06 7.13
N PHE A 59 -1.46 -6.93 7.51
CA PHE A 59 -0.84 -5.96 8.41
C PHE A 59 -1.65 -5.76 9.70
N PRO A 60 -1.73 -6.78 10.59
CA PRO A 60 -2.63 -6.77 11.75
C PRO A 60 -2.25 -5.73 12.81
N ASN A 61 -0.97 -5.33 12.85
CA ASN A 61 -0.44 -4.33 13.78
C ASN A 61 -0.56 -2.89 13.22
N GLY A 62 -1.10 -2.73 12.00
CA GLY A 62 -1.37 -1.45 11.37
C GLY A 62 -2.83 -1.02 11.48
N GLN A 63 -3.13 0.16 10.94
CA GLN A 63 -4.50 0.64 10.73
C GLN A 63 -4.87 0.53 9.26
N ALA A 64 -4.67 -0.64 8.66
CA ALA A 64 -5.06 -0.92 7.27
C ALA A 64 -6.46 -1.53 7.22
N GLY A 65 -7.29 -1.06 6.29
CA GLY A 65 -8.67 -1.51 6.16
C GLY A 65 -9.43 -0.82 5.02
N GLY A 66 -10.73 -1.09 4.93
CA GLY A 66 -11.60 -0.48 3.92
C GLY A 66 -12.71 -1.43 3.46
N HIS A 67 -13.12 -1.23 2.21
CA HIS A 67 -14.16 -2.00 1.53
C HIS A 67 -13.57 -2.96 0.49
N LYS A 68 -14.44 -3.62 -0.29
CA LYS A 68 -14.02 -4.58 -1.32
C LYS A 68 -13.13 -3.96 -2.40
N GLY A 69 -13.57 -2.83 -2.98
CA GLY A 69 -12.86 -2.17 -4.08
C GLY A 69 -11.96 -1.00 -3.68
N MET A 70 -11.93 -0.61 -2.41
CA MET A 70 -11.16 0.55 -1.94
C MET A 70 -10.62 0.31 -0.53
N ALA A 71 -9.35 0.61 -0.32
CA ALA A 71 -8.74 0.54 1.00
C ALA A 71 -7.72 1.65 1.22
N GLY A 72 -7.38 1.86 2.49
CA GLY A 72 -6.29 2.71 2.90
C GLY A 72 -5.73 2.25 4.23
N GLY A 73 -4.60 2.81 4.62
CA GLY A 73 -4.03 2.43 5.90
C GLY A 73 -2.74 3.11 6.29
N GLN A 74 -2.38 2.87 7.54
CA GLN A 74 -1.09 3.23 8.11
C GLN A 74 -0.41 1.97 8.62
N LEU A 75 0.81 1.71 8.14
CA LEU A 75 1.63 0.59 8.56
C LEU A 75 2.80 1.11 9.41
N GLN A 76 3.22 0.29 10.36
CA GLN A 76 4.47 0.50 11.08
C GLN A 76 5.63 -0.03 10.24
N LEU A 77 6.81 0.61 10.32
CA LEU A 77 8.01 0.12 9.62
C LEU A 77 8.39 -1.29 10.08
N SER A 78 8.15 -1.59 11.35
CA SER A 78 8.35 -2.90 11.98
C SER A 78 7.53 -4.01 11.34
N SER A 79 6.39 -3.71 10.72
CA SER A 79 5.61 -4.68 9.94
C SER A 79 6.37 -5.23 8.73
N LEU A 80 7.42 -4.53 8.28
CA LEU A 80 8.31 -4.95 7.20
C LEU A 80 9.71 -5.32 7.72
N GLY A 81 9.91 -5.41 9.05
CA GLY A 81 11.20 -5.77 9.66
C GLY A 81 12.18 -4.61 9.84
N PHE A 82 11.74 -3.36 9.65
CA PHE A 82 12.58 -2.17 9.84
C PHE A 82 12.38 -1.59 11.25
N GLU A 83 13.44 -1.00 11.80
CA GLU A 83 13.36 -0.28 13.08
C GLU A 83 12.50 0.98 12.98
N ASP A 84 11.85 1.36 14.07
CA ASP A 84 11.00 2.55 14.15
C ASP A 84 11.85 3.81 14.38
N THR A 85 12.86 4.00 13.54
CA THR A 85 13.76 5.16 13.50
C THR A 85 13.52 5.98 12.23
N LEU A 86 13.93 7.26 12.23
CA LEU A 86 13.80 8.12 11.05
C LEU A 86 14.63 7.52 9.90
N PRO A 87 14.00 7.12 8.77
CA PRO A 87 14.74 6.54 7.66
C PRO A 87 15.69 7.57 7.06
N ASN A 88 16.92 7.16 6.79
CA ASN A 88 17.77 7.86 5.84
C ASN A 88 17.29 7.57 4.40
N GLU A 89 17.88 8.21 3.39
CA GLU A 89 17.46 8.02 2.00
C GLU A 89 17.59 6.57 1.50
N GLU A 90 18.66 5.86 1.89
CA GLU A 90 18.89 4.47 1.49
C GLU A 90 17.84 3.52 2.10
N THR A 91 17.62 3.60 3.41
CA THR A 91 16.59 2.81 4.11
C THR A 91 15.19 3.17 3.64
N HIS A 92 14.95 4.42 3.25
CA HIS A 92 13.65 4.84 2.67
C HIS A 92 13.33 4.04 1.42
N ASP A 93 14.27 3.92 0.48
CA ASP A 93 14.10 3.18 -0.76
C ASP A 93 13.93 1.68 -0.50
N GLU A 94 14.70 1.12 0.43
CA GLU A 94 14.57 -0.28 0.85
C GLU A 94 13.18 -0.59 1.41
N ILE A 95 12.63 0.28 2.27
CA ILE A 95 11.29 0.12 2.83
C ILE A 95 10.24 0.10 1.71
N LEU A 96 10.31 1.06 0.79
CA LEU A 96 9.34 1.16 -0.30
C LEU A 96 9.44 -0.03 -1.26
N ASN A 97 10.64 -0.49 -1.59
CA ASN A 97 10.87 -1.68 -2.41
C ASN A 97 10.36 -2.94 -1.72
N THR A 98 10.62 -3.09 -0.42
CA THR A 98 10.13 -4.24 0.36
C THR A 98 8.61 -4.28 0.39
N LEU A 99 7.94 -3.13 0.61
CA LEU A 99 6.48 -3.07 0.56
C LEU A 99 5.95 -3.41 -0.84
N SER A 100 6.61 -2.93 -1.90
CA SER A 100 6.24 -3.22 -3.28
C SER A 100 6.20 -4.72 -3.54
N GLN A 101 7.29 -5.42 -3.22
CA GLN A 101 7.40 -6.87 -3.37
C GLN A 101 6.39 -7.63 -2.51
N ARG A 102 6.12 -7.16 -1.29
CA ARG A 102 5.14 -7.78 -0.39
C ARG A 102 3.72 -7.69 -0.95
N LEU A 103 3.33 -6.52 -1.47
CA LEU A 103 2.03 -6.30 -2.10
C LEU A 103 1.91 -7.11 -3.39
N GLU A 104 2.92 -7.11 -4.24
CA GLU A 104 2.94 -7.93 -5.45
C GLU A 104 2.77 -9.42 -5.11
N SER A 105 3.51 -9.93 -4.12
CA SER A 105 3.40 -11.32 -3.69
C SER A 105 2.01 -11.66 -3.14
N LEU A 106 1.40 -10.74 -2.38
CA LEU A 106 0.07 -10.94 -1.80
C LEU A 106 -1.02 -11.00 -2.88
N PHE A 107 -0.99 -10.10 -3.86
CA PHE A 107 -2.05 -9.95 -4.85
C PHE A 107 -1.77 -10.63 -6.20
N ALA A 108 -0.58 -11.22 -6.39
CA ALA A 108 -0.29 -12.14 -7.49
C ALA A 108 -0.97 -13.50 -7.29
N LYS A 109 -1.10 -13.98 -6.05
CA LYS A 109 -1.67 -15.29 -5.73
C LYS A 109 -3.17 -15.41 -5.96
N GLU A 110 -3.91 -14.32 -5.95
CA GLU A 110 -5.36 -14.31 -6.13
C GLU A 110 -5.80 -14.21 -7.61
N ALA A 111 -4.86 -14.27 -8.56
CA ALA A 111 -5.15 -14.29 -10.00
C ALA A 111 -5.28 -15.72 -10.58
N ASP A 112 -4.88 -16.75 -9.81
CA ASP A 112 -4.82 -18.17 -10.25
C ASP A 112 -5.91 -19.07 -9.60
N GLU A 113 -6.84 -18.50 -8.84
CA GLU A 113 -8.06 -19.19 -8.34
C GLU A 113 -9.32 -18.60 -8.99
#